data_AF-A0A2N7Q2P1-F1
#
_entry.id   AF-A0A2N7Q2P1-F1
#
_cell.length_a   1.000
_cell.length_b   1.000
_cell.length_c   1.000
_cell.angle_alpha   90.00
_cell.angle_beta   90.00
_cell.angle_gamma   90.00
#
_symmetry.space_group_name_H-M   'P 1'
#
loop_
_entity.id
_entity.type
_entity.pdbx_description
1 polymer ?
#
loop_
_entity_poly.entity_id
_entity_poly.type
_entity_poly.pdbx_seq_one_letter_code
_entity_poly.pdbx_strand_id
1 'polypeptide(L)' 'ELKDQKVTLIGNAYVKSGKNVIKSNMIVYYLDRKYAVAQGTKNERVDVTIYPNEKQTSNQTKEQR' A
#
# COMPACT_ATOMS: atom_id res chain seq x y z
N GLU A 1 -20.42 -0.56 -4.68
CA GLU A 1 -21.39 0.56 -4.61
C GLU A 1 -20.64 1.83 -4.24
N LEU A 2 -20.82 2.90 -5.02
CA LEU A 2 -20.14 4.19 -4.80
C LEU A 2 -20.63 4.92 -3.53
N LYS A 3 -21.71 4.43 -2.87
CA LYS A 3 -22.23 4.97 -1.61
C LYS A 3 -21.25 4.82 -0.45
N ASP A 4 -20.52 3.71 -0.41
CA ASP A 4 -19.59 3.39 0.68
C ASP A 4 -18.18 3.96 0.45
N GLN A 5 -17.95 4.69 -0.65
CA GLN A 5 -16.64 5.17 -1.09
C GLN A 5 -15.55 4.07 -1.03
N LYS A 6 -15.91 2.83 -1.42
CA LYS A 6 -14.98 1.70 -1.40
C LYS A 6 -14.92 0.97 -2.74
N VAL A 7 -13.75 0.42 -3.04
CA VAL A 7 -13.48 -0.42 -4.21
C VAL A 7 -13.04 -1.79 -3.72
N THR A 8 -13.68 -2.85 -4.23
CA THR A 8 -13.33 -4.23 -3.89
C THR A 8 -12.75 -4.92 -5.13
N LEU A 9 -11.53 -5.41 -4.99
CA LEU A 9 -10.78 -6.15 -6.01
C LEU A 9 -10.78 -7.63 -5.60
N ILE A 10 -11.16 -8.53 -6.50
CA ILE A 10 -11.28 -9.98 -6.24
C ILE A 10 -10.61 -10.73 -7.38
N GLY A 11 -9.89 -11.79 -7.05
CA GLY A 11 -9.18 -12.65 -7.99
C GLY A 11 -7.89 -11.99 -8.47
N ASN A 12 -6.74 -12.45 -7.95
CA ASN A 12 -5.42 -11.91 -8.29
C ASN A 12 -5.33 -10.38 -8.11
N ALA A 13 -5.92 -9.85 -7.04
CA ALA A 13 -5.95 -8.43 -6.76
C ALA A 13 -4.53 -7.86 -6.60
N TYR A 14 -4.28 -6.74 -7.28
CA TYR A 14 -3.01 -6.03 -7.29
C TYR A 14 -3.24 -4.55 -7.02
N VAL A 15 -2.60 -4.01 -5.97
CA VAL A 15 -2.65 -2.58 -5.64
C VAL A 15 -1.23 -2.04 -5.54
N LYS A 16 -1.00 -0.86 -6.13
CA LYS A 16 0.27 -0.13 -6.08
C LYS A 16 0.05 1.26 -5.51
N SER A 17 0.87 1.64 -4.53
CA SER A 17 0.91 2.98 -3.95
C SER A 17 2.34 3.51 -3.99
N GLY A 18 2.63 4.42 -4.91
CA GLY A 18 4.00 4.83 -5.21
C GLY A 18 4.83 3.63 -5.68
N LYS A 19 5.89 3.29 -4.96
CA LYS A 19 6.71 2.09 -5.20
C LYS A 19 6.16 0.85 -4.50
N ASN A 20 5.33 1.00 -3.46
CA ASN A 20 4.84 -0.10 -2.64
C ASN A 20 3.77 -0.91 -3.37
N VAL A 21 3.77 -2.23 -3.15
CA VAL A 21 2.90 -3.18 -3.84
C VAL A 21 2.25 -4.14 -2.84
N ILE A 22 0.96 -4.41 -3.04
CA ILE A 22 0.20 -5.45 -2.34
C ILE A 22 -0.42 -6.39 -3.38
N LYS A 23 -0.24 -7.70 -3.18
CA LYS A 23 -0.86 -8.76 -3.98
C LYS A 23 -1.67 -9.68 -3.06
N SER A 24 -2.90 -10.00 -3.47
CA SER A 24 -3.77 -10.86 -2.68
C SER A 24 -4.91 -11.46 -3.50
N ASN A 25 -5.66 -12.39 -2.92
CA ASN A 25 -6.90 -12.87 -3.50
C ASN A 25 -7.99 -11.78 -3.49
N MET A 26 -8.08 -11.01 -2.40
CA MET A 26 -9.04 -9.93 -2.23
C MET A 26 -8.41 -8.69 -1.59
N ILE A 27 -8.73 -7.50 -2.13
CA ILE A 27 -8.34 -6.21 -1.55
C ILE A 27 -9.56 -5.28 -1.52
N VAL A 28 -9.84 -4.68 -0.36
CA VAL A 28 -10.83 -3.61 -0.21
C VAL A 28 -10.11 -2.29 0.02
N TYR A 29 -10.28 -1.34 -0.88
CA TYR A 29 -9.74 0.02 -0.79
C TYR A 29 -10.84 0.99 -0.37
N TYR A 30 -10.62 1.73 0.71
CA TYR A 30 -11.52 2.78 1.19
C TYR A 30 -11.01 4.14 0.69
N LEU A 31 -11.72 4.73 -0.28
CA LEU A 31 -11.35 5.96 -0.98
C LEU A 31 -11.37 7.18 -0.04
N ASP A 32 -12.33 7.23 0.89
CA ASP A 32 -12.51 8.29 1.87
C ASP A 32 -11.34 8.40 2.85
N ARG A 33 -10.84 7.24 3.29
CA ARG A 33 -9.85 7.10 4.38
C ARG A 33 -8.45 6.77 3.87
N LYS A 34 -8.27 6.56 2.57
CA LYS A 34 -6.97 6.28 1.91
C LYS A 34 -6.23 5.08 2.50
N TYR A 35 -6.94 4.00 2.85
CA TYR A 35 -6.33 2.76 3.32
C TYR A 35 -6.92 1.54 2.61
N ALA A 36 -6.17 0.44 2.66
CA ALA A 36 -6.54 -0.82 2.04
C ALA A 36 -6.50 -1.96 3.07
N VAL A 37 -7.43 -2.90 2.95
CA VAL A 37 -7.44 -4.16 3.68
C VAL A 37 -7.26 -5.28 2.67
N ALA A 38 -6.21 -6.08 2.82
CA ALA A 38 -5.95 -7.25 1.99
C ALA A 38 -6.25 -8.54 2.76
N GLN A 39 -6.89 -9.50 2.10
CA GLN A 39 -7.30 -10.76 2.72
C GLN A 39 -6.81 -11.94 1.87
N GLY A 40 -6.03 -12.81 2.51
CA GLY A 40 -5.72 -14.13 1.98
C GLY A 40 -6.91 -15.08 2.12
N THR A 41 -6.80 -16.25 1.48
CA THR A 41 -7.76 -17.35 1.63
C THR A 41 -7.16 -18.45 2.50
N LYS A 42 -7.86 -19.57 2.68
CA LYS A 42 -7.31 -20.75 3.37
C LYS A 42 -6.01 -21.25 2.73
N ASN A 43 -5.86 -21.09 1.40
CA ASN A 43 -4.76 -21.66 0.62
C ASN A 43 -3.80 -20.61 0.05
N GLU A 44 -4.11 -19.32 0.17
CA GLU A 44 -3.34 -18.22 -0.43
C GLU A 44 -3.05 -17.13 0.61
N ARG A 45 -1.81 -16.64 0.64
CA ARG A 45 -1.37 -15.59 1.58
C ARG A 45 -1.40 -14.22 0.93
N VAL A 46 -1.28 -13.18 1.75
CA VAL A 46 -1.07 -11.80 1.29
C VAL A 46 0.43 -11.58 1.10
N ASP A 47 0.82 -11.07 -0.06
CA ASP A 47 2.20 -10.65 -0.35
C ASP A 47 2.30 -9.12 -0.37
N VAL A 48 3.24 -8.57 0.39
CA VAL A 48 3.46 -7.12 0.49
C VAL A 48 4.93 -6.81 0.25
N THR A 49 5.19 -5.81 -0.61
CA THR A 49 6.53 -5.24 -0.81
C THR A 49 6.50 -3.76 -0.46
N ILE A 50 7.21 -3.39 0.60
CA ILE A 50 7.35 -2.01 1.06
C ILE A 50 8.74 -1.53 0.71
N TYR A 51 8.81 -0.50 -0.12
CA TYR A 51 10.04 0.20 -0.43
C TYR A 51 10.20 1.35 0.56
N PRO A 52 11.34 1.39 1.29
CA PRO A 52 11.66 2.55 2.11
C PRO A 52 11.67 3.81 1.25
N ASN A 53 11.18 4.91 1.81
CA ASN A 53 11.46 6.21 1.22
C ASN A 53 12.96 6.45 1.31
N GLU A 54 13.55 7.05 0.27
CA GLU A 54 14.93 7.52 0.33
C GLU A 54 15.07 8.39 1.59
N LYS A 55 16.04 8.04 2.45
CA LYS A 55 16.32 8.86 3.62
C LYS A 55 16.59 10.26 3.08
N GLN A 56 15.83 11.25 3.52
CA GLN A 56 16.28 12.63 3.41
C GLN A 56 17.53 12.72 4.29
N THR A 57 18.70 12.51 3.68
CA THR A 57 19.97 12.85 4.29
C THR A 57 19.92 14.35 4.50
N SER A 58 19.64 14.76 5.73
CA SER A 58 19.83 16.13 6.14
C SER A 58 21.32 16.42 6.02
N ASN A 59 21.73 16.95 4.87
CA ASN A 59 22.98 17.67 4.73
C ASN A 59 22.83 18.96 5.56
N GLN A 60 22.92 18.84 6.89
CA GLN A 60 23.32 19.95 7.72
C GLN A 60 24.83 20.10 7.51
N THR A 61 25.16 20.94 6.54
CA THR A 61 26.48 21.52 6.37
C THR A 61 26.91 22.08 7.73
N LYS A 62 27.77 21.35 8.45
CA LYS A 62 28.58 21.94 9.51
C LYS A 62 29.68 22.75 8.82
N GLU A 63 29.32 23.94 8.38
CA GLU A 63 30.29 24.99 8.06
C GLU A 63 29.97 26.16 8.97
N GLN A 64 30.64 26.16 10.12
CA GLN A 64 31.00 27.34 10.91
C GLN A 64 31.80 26.88 12.13
N ARG A 65 33.13 26.84 11.98
CA ARG A 65 34.14 27.57 12.77
C ARG A 65 35.51 26.94 12.62
#